data_AF-A0A6L8GA41-F1
#
_entry.id   AF-A0A6L8GA41-F1
#
_cell.length_a   1.000
_cell.length_b   1.000
_cell.length_c   1.000
_cell.angle_alpha   90.00
_cell.angle_beta   90.00
_cell.angle_gamma   90.00
#
_symmetry.space_group_name_H-M   'P 1'
#
loop_
_entity.id
_entity.type
_entity.pdbx_description
1 polymer ?
#
loop_
_entity_poly.entity_id
_entity_poly.type
_entity_poly.pdbx_seq_one_letter_code
_entity_poly.pdbx_strand_id
1 'polypeptide(L)'
;MQVDSVGAVRQAFVVHPTPEVGGEVRVPGDKSISHRTALLSALAEGTSTARGFLPGDDCLATVTALRALGVELEAQDGDLRVRGVGLDGLQASGRPLDLGNS
;
A
#
# COMPACT_ATOMS: atom_id res chain seq x y z
N MET A 1 -15.66 -22.42 -13.39
CA MET A 1 -14.40 -22.23 -14.13
C MET A 1 -13.32 -22.12 -13.09
N GLN A 2 -12.55 -23.20 -12.88
CA GLN A 2 -11.43 -23.24 -11.93
C GLN A 2 -10.41 -22.20 -12.35
N VAL A 3 -10.06 -21.29 -11.44
CA VAL A 3 -8.90 -20.42 -11.59
C VAL A 3 -7.73 -21.23 -11.04
N ASP A 4 -6.85 -21.64 -11.94
CA ASP A 4 -5.65 -22.38 -11.62
C ASP A 4 -4.77 -21.56 -10.67
N SER A 5 -4.41 -22.16 -9.54
CA SER A 5 -3.48 -21.58 -8.58
C SER A 5 -2.10 -21.52 -9.22
N VAL A 6 -1.60 -20.30 -9.46
CA VAL A 6 -0.18 -20.09 -9.78
C VAL A 6 0.62 -20.51 -8.55
N GLY A 7 1.24 -21.70 -8.63
CA GLY A 7 2.04 -22.25 -7.54
C GLY A 7 3.19 -21.30 -7.18
N ALA A 8 3.31 -20.98 -5.89
CA ALA A 8 4.38 -20.12 -5.39
C ALA A 8 5.75 -20.72 -5.74
N VAL A 9 6.48 -20.04 -6.64
CA VAL A 9 7.84 -20.42 -7.01
C VAL A 9 8.75 -20.13 -5.82
N ARG A 10 9.28 -21.17 -5.18
CA ARG A 10 10.30 -21.01 -4.14
C ARG A 10 11.61 -20.58 -4.79
N GLN A 11 12.02 -19.34 -4.55
CA GLN A 11 13.37 -18.87 -4.85
C GLN A 11 14.28 -19.13 -3.66
N ALA A 12 15.51 -19.54 -3.94
CA ALA A 12 16.57 -19.68 -2.94
C ALA A 12 17.72 -18.76 -3.31
N PHE A 13 18.24 -18.04 -2.33
CA PHE A 13 19.40 -17.17 -2.47
C PHE A 13 20.58 -17.77 -1.72
N VAL A 14 21.76 -17.78 -2.34
CA VAL A 14 23.03 -18.11 -1.68
C VAL A 14 23.77 -16.81 -1.42
N VAL A 15 24.07 -16.52 -0.17
CA VAL A 15 24.82 -15.33 0.25
C VAL A 15 26.22 -15.76 0.67
N HIS A 16 27.25 -15.16 0.07
CA HIS A 16 28.64 -15.41 0.42
C HIS A 16 29.15 -14.34 1.42
N PRO A 17 30.14 -14.67 2.27
CA PRO A 17 30.76 -13.69 3.15
C PRO A 17 31.37 -12.52 2.37
N THR A 18 31.23 -11.31 2.91
CA THR A 18 31.91 -10.10 2.41
C THR A 18 32.80 -9.52 3.52
N PRO A 19 34.02 -9.05 3.21
CA PRO A 19 34.90 -8.45 4.21
C PRO A 19 34.36 -7.12 4.77
N GLU A 20 33.57 -6.38 4.01
CA GLU A 20 32.99 -5.09 4.41
C GLU A 20 31.66 -4.82 3.67
N VAL A 21 30.77 -4.03 4.29
CA VAL A 21 29.61 -3.38 3.66
C VAL A 21 29.63 -1.91 4.07
N GLY A 22 29.69 -1.01 3.09
CA GLY A 22 29.75 0.43 3.33
C GLY A 22 29.00 1.22 2.26
N GLY A 23 28.43 2.35 2.65
CA GLY A 23 27.66 3.25 1.78
C GLY A 23 26.47 3.88 2.51
N GLU A 24 25.76 4.74 1.80
CA GLU A 24 24.50 5.34 2.25
C GLU A 24 23.36 4.85 1.38
N VAL A 25 22.23 4.51 1.99
CA VAL A 25 21.03 4.09 1.29
C VAL A 25 19.81 4.74 1.90
N ARG A 26 18.86 5.14 1.06
CA ARG A 26 17.52 5.51 1.50
C ARG A 26 16.68 4.24 1.58
N VAL A 27 16.25 3.88 2.78
CA VAL A 27 15.32 2.76 2.97
C VAL A 27 13.92 3.12 2.46
N PRO A 28 13.11 2.12 2.08
CA PRO A 28 11.71 2.34 1.75
C PRO A 28 10.93 2.94 2.92
N GLY A 29 9.74 3.48 2.62
CA GLY A 29 8.81 3.95 3.65
C GLY A 29 8.41 2.84 4.62
N ASP A 30 7.98 3.23 5.83
CA ASP A 30 7.47 2.28 6.81
C ASP A 30 6.09 1.75 6.40
N LYS A 31 5.92 0.43 6.42
CA LYS A 31 4.66 -0.24 6.04
C LYS A 31 3.49 0.18 6.92
N SER A 32 3.71 0.21 8.23
CA SER A 32 2.64 0.49 9.19
C SER A 32 2.20 1.95 9.15
N ILE A 33 3.14 2.88 8.92
CA ILE A 33 2.83 4.30 8.67
C ILE A 33 2.09 4.43 7.35
N SER A 34 2.54 3.75 6.28
CA SER A 34 1.90 3.82 4.96
C SER A 34 0.42 3.38 5.01
N HIS A 35 0.10 2.26 5.67
CA HIS A 35 -1.30 1.86 5.91
C HIS A 35 -2.10 2.95 6.63
N ARG A 36 -1.59 3.44 7.76
CA ARG A 36 -2.32 4.42 8.58
C ARG A 36 -2.49 5.74 7.86
N THR A 37 -1.49 6.19 7.13
CA THR A 37 -1.59 7.42 6.36
C THR A 37 -2.67 7.31 5.29
N ALA A 38 -2.75 6.19 4.54
CA ALA A 38 -3.83 5.99 3.59
C ALA A 38 -5.22 6.03 4.25
N LEU A 39 -5.40 5.31 5.36
CA LEU A 39 -6.67 5.24 6.10
C LEU A 39 -7.07 6.60 6.70
N LEU A 40 -6.16 7.25 7.40
CA LEU A 40 -6.43 8.52 8.09
C LEU A 40 -6.68 9.65 7.07
N SER A 41 -5.93 9.66 5.97
CA SER A 41 -6.15 10.64 4.90
C SER A 41 -7.48 10.44 4.17
N ALA A 42 -7.97 9.20 4.06
CA ALA A 42 -9.30 8.93 3.51
C ALA A 42 -10.43 9.46 4.40
N LEU A 43 -10.28 9.34 5.72
CA LEU A 43 -11.27 9.79 6.71
C LEU A 43 -11.20 11.29 7.00
N ALA A 44 -10.10 11.95 6.65
CA ALA A 44 -9.95 13.39 6.80
C ALA A 44 -10.83 14.18 5.80
N GLU A 45 -11.04 15.46 6.07
CA GLU A 45 -11.63 16.39 5.10
C GLU A 45 -10.53 17.00 4.21
N GLY A 46 -10.83 17.18 2.92
CA GLY A 46 -9.91 17.85 1.98
C GLY A 46 -8.91 16.91 1.31
N THR A 47 -7.72 17.42 0.96
CA THR A 47 -6.69 16.63 0.25
C THR A 47 -5.44 16.49 1.09
N SER A 48 -5.00 15.24 1.28
CA SER A 48 -3.73 14.91 1.93
C SER A 48 -2.70 14.45 0.89
N THR A 49 -1.43 14.74 1.14
CA THR A 49 -0.30 14.22 0.35
C THR A 49 0.72 13.59 1.30
N ALA A 50 1.00 12.31 1.12
CA ALA A 50 1.99 11.54 1.86
C ALA A 50 3.22 11.32 0.98
N ARG A 51 4.40 11.68 1.48
CA ARG A 51 5.67 11.48 0.76
C ARG A 51 6.45 10.32 1.36
N GLY A 52 7.12 9.55 0.50
CA GLY A 52 7.83 8.34 0.93
C GLY A 52 6.87 7.22 1.38
N PHE A 53 5.68 7.17 0.76
CA PHE A 53 4.74 6.07 0.90
C PHE A 53 5.37 4.78 0.38
N LEU A 54 5.17 3.66 1.07
CA LEU A 54 5.64 2.35 0.64
C LEU A 54 4.65 1.74 -0.37
N PRO A 55 4.99 1.59 -1.67
CA PRO A 55 4.10 0.99 -2.65
C PRO A 55 4.21 -0.54 -2.66
N GLY A 56 4.29 -1.16 -1.47
CA GLY A 56 4.28 -2.62 -1.33
C GLY A 56 2.88 -3.18 -1.50
N ASP A 57 2.77 -4.46 -1.86
CA ASP A 57 1.50 -5.14 -2.15
C ASP A 57 0.46 -4.95 -1.03
N ASP A 58 0.87 -5.07 0.23
CA ASP A 58 0.03 -4.85 1.41
C ASP A 58 -0.59 -3.43 1.43
N CYS A 59 0.23 -2.40 1.24
CA CYS A 59 -0.21 -1.01 1.25
C CYS A 59 -1.06 -0.68 0.01
N LEU A 60 -0.75 -1.28 -1.14
CA LEU A 60 -1.56 -1.16 -2.36
C LEU A 60 -2.91 -1.87 -2.25
N ALA A 61 -3.00 -2.97 -1.51
CA ALA A 61 -4.26 -3.62 -1.18
C ALA A 61 -5.15 -2.69 -0.34
N THR A 62 -4.56 -1.98 0.64
CA THR A 62 -5.28 -0.94 1.41
C THR A 62 -5.77 0.20 0.51
N VAL A 63 -4.95 0.71 -0.40
CA VAL A 63 -5.35 1.74 -1.37
C VAL A 63 -6.50 1.24 -2.26
N THR A 64 -6.44 -0.02 -2.70
CA THR A 64 -7.49 -0.64 -3.52
C THR A 64 -8.80 -0.80 -2.75
N ALA A 65 -8.73 -1.19 -1.48
CA ALA A 65 -9.90 -1.26 -0.61
C ALA A 65 -10.54 0.12 -0.41
N LEU A 66 -9.74 1.17 -0.16
CA LEU A 66 -10.24 2.54 -0.03
C LEU A 66 -10.88 3.07 -1.31
N ARG A 67 -10.31 2.77 -2.48
CA ARG A 67 -10.95 3.08 -3.78
C ARG A 67 -12.31 2.41 -3.91
N ALA A 68 -12.43 1.16 -3.47
CA ALA A 68 -13.70 0.43 -3.49
C ALA A 68 -14.73 0.96 -2.48
N LEU A 69 -14.31 1.82 -1.54
CA LEU A 69 -15.15 2.55 -0.59
C LEU A 69 -15.42 4.00 -1.03
N GLY A 70 -15.13 4.35 -2.29
CA GLY A 70 -15.47 5.65 -2.87
C GLY A 70 -14.43 6.75 -2.68
N VAL A 71 -13.22 6.42 -2.22
CA VAL A 71 -12.14 7.40 -2.02
C VAL A 71 -11.33 7.57 -3.32
N GLU A 72 -11.02 8.81 -3.68
CA GLU A 72 -10.12 9.13 -4.81
C GLU A 72 -8.66 9.16 -4.31
N LEU A 73 -7.84 8.20 -4.78
CA LEU A 73 -6.42 8.08 -4.42
C LEU A 73 -5.53 7.94 -5.66
N GLU A 74 -4.40 8.64 -5.64
CA GLU A 74 -3.35 8.58 -6.67
C GLU A 74 -2.03 8.24 -5.99
N ALA A 75 -1.41 7.13 -6.39
CA ALA A 75 -0.09 6.72 -5.93
C ALA A 75 0.89 6.86 -7.10
N GLN A 76 1.90 7.71 -6.96
CA GLN A 76 2.89 7.98 -8.01
C GLN A 76 4.22 8.37 -7.38
N ASP A 77 5.33 7.87 -7.94
CA ASP A 77 6.70 8.29 -7.58
C ASP A 77 7.05 8.19 -6.09
N GLY A 78 6.45 7.23 -5.37
CA GLY A 78 6.64 7.06 -3.92
C GLY A 78 5.81 8.01 -3.06
N ASP A 79 4.88 8.75 -3.66
CA ASP A 79 3.93 9.61 -2.99
C ASP A 79 2.49 9.05 -3.13
N LEU A 80 1.65 9.37 -2.14
CA LEU A 80 0.22 9.06 -2.16
C LEU A 80 -0.58 10.35 -1.94
N ARG A 81 -1.41 10.70 -2.90
CA ARG A 81 -2.40 11.79 -2.79
C ARG A 81 -3.78 11.19 -2.55
N VAL A 82 -4.49 11.72 -1.57
CA VAL A 82 -5.81 11.22 -1.14
C VAL A 82 -6.77 12.40 -1.03
N ARG A 83 -7.90 12.33 -1.75
CA ARG A 83 -9.05 13.20 -1.50
C ARG A 83 -9.89 12.56 -0.41
N GLY A 84 -9.73 13.05 0.81
CA GLY A 84 -10.46 12.57 1.97
C GLY A 84 -11.95 12.88 1.84
N VAL A 85 -12.76 11.94 2.33
CA VAL A 85 -14.22 11.96 2.22
C VAL A 85 -14.89 12.32 3.54
N GLY A 86 -14.13 12.54 4.62
CA GLY A 86 -14.67 12.76 5.96
C GLY A 86 -15.13 11.46 6.66
N LEU A 87 -15.51 11.57 7.92
CA LEU A 87 -15.89 10.41 8.76
C LEU A 87 -17.11 9.64 8.24
N ASP A 88 -18.04 10.34 7.60
CA ASP A 88 -19.30 9.78 7.10
C ASP A 88 -19.34 9.61 5.57
N GLY A 89 -18.24 9.89 4.87
CA GLY A 89 -18.20 9.91 3.40
C GLY A 89 -17.83 8.59 2.73
N LEU A 90 -17.48 7.55 3.50
CA LEU A 90 -17.20 6.23 2.93
C LEU A 90 -18.48 5.61 2.37
N GLN A 91 -18.35 4.99 1.20
CA GLN A 91 -19.44 4.33 0.51
C GLN A 91 -19.37 2.82 0.70
N ALA A 92 -20.54 2.16 0.76
CA ALA A 92 -20.60 0.71 0.80
C ALA A 92 -19.97 0.11 -0.47
N SER A 93 -19.06 -0.84 -0.30
CA SER A 93 -18.47 -1.52 -1.44
C SER A 93 -19.46 -2.52 -2.05
N GLY A 94 -19.55 -2.53 -3.39
CA GLY A 94 -20.37 -3.51 -4.12
C GLY A 94 -19.76 -4.92 -4.19
N ARG A 95 -18.57 -5.13 -3.59
CA ARG A 95 -17.86 -6.40 -3.56
C ARG A 95 -17.10 -6.56 -2.23
N PRO A 96 -16.72 -7.78 -1.83
CA PRO A 96 -15.78 -7.97 -0.72
C PRO A 96 -14.49 -7.18 -0.94
N LEU A 97 -13.94 -6.63 0.15
CA LEU A 97 -12.64 -5.96 0.13
C LEU A 97 -11.56 -7.03 0.18
N ASP A 98 -10.71 -7.08 -0.85
CA ASP A 98 -9.53 -7.93 -0.88
C ASP A 98 -8.34 -7.17 -0.29
N LEU A 99 -7.82 -7.66 0.83
CA LEU A 99 -6.67 -7.07 1.53
C LEU A 99 -5.37 -7.82 1.23
N GLY A 100 -5.39 -8.86 0.39
CA GLY A 100 -4.22 -9.65 0.05
C GLY A 100 -3.52 -10.21 1.29
N ASN A 101 -2.19 -10.06 1.34
CA ASN A 101 -1.34 -10.51 2.45
C ASN A 101 -0.94 -9.38 3.41
N SER A 102 -1.84 -8.40 3.57
CA SER A 102 -1.59 -7.22 4.39
C SER A 102 -1.43 -7.49 5.90
#